data_AF-A0A2V3PHD0-F1
#
_entry.id   AF-A0A2V3PHD0-F1
#
_cell.length_a   1.000
_cell.length_b   1.000
_cell.length_c   1.000
_cell.angle_alpha   90.00
_cell.angle_beta   90.00
_cell.angle_gamma   90.00
#
_symmetry.space_group_name_H-M   'P 1'
#
loop_
_entity.id
_entity.type
_entity.pdbx_description
1 polymer ?
#
loop_
_entity_poly.entity_id
_entity_poly.type
_entity_poly.pdbx_seq_one_letter_code
_entity_poly.pdbx_strand_id
1 'polypeptide(L)' 'MPIKSNSQSLGDIGEKTVALIFSKYSWSADLIKSDFGEDISCTVFIDNSRTYYYFRCQVKSTKKDSKYIRRLKMVILVFP' A
#
# COMPACT_ATOMS: atom_id res chain seq x y z
N MET A 1 12.06 -22.30 11.83
CA MET A 1 11.46 -21.38 10.84
C MET A 1 11.57 -19.97 11.39
N PRO A 2 11.97 -18.96 10.61
CA PRO A 2 11.97 -17.58 11.09
C PRO A 2 10.53 -17.17 11.44
N ILE A 3 10.33 -16.63 12.64
CA ILE A 3 9.03 -16.17 13.12
C ILE A 3 8.85 -14.73 12.64
N LYS A 4 7.76 -14.45 11.91
CA LYS A 4 7.40 -13.07 11.54
C LYS A 4 7.13 -12.27 12.80
N SER A 5 7.70 -11.08 12.89
CA SER A 5 7.39 -10.13 13.96
C SER A 5 5.99 -9.53 13.78
N ASN A 6 5.38 -9.08 14.88
CA ASN A 6 4.09 -8.38 14.83
C ASN A 6 4.12 -7.16 13.90
N SER A 7 5.26 -6.45 13.83
CA SER A 7 5.45 -5.33 12.92
C SER A 7 5.41 -5.74 11.45
N GLN A 8 6.01 -6.88 11.10
CA GLN A 8 5.93 -7.44 9.74
C GLN A 8 4.49 -7.86 9.40
N SER A 9 3.77 -8.48 10.35
CA SER A 9 2.36 -8.83 10.17
C SER A 9 1.46 -7.60 9.97
N LEU A 10 1.71 -6.50 10.70
CA LEU A 10 0.99 -5.24 10.50
C LEU A 10 1.31 -4.57 9.15
N GLY A 11 2.53 -4.72 8.65
CA GLY A 11 2.89 -4.33 7.29
C GLY A 11 2.09 -5.12 6.25
N ASP A 12 2.11 -6.46 6.35
CA ASP A 12 1.38 -7.35 5.45
C ASP A 12 -0.14 -7.04 5.42
N ILE A 13 -0.73 -6.74 6.59
CA ILE A 13 -2.13 -6.35 6.70
C ILE A 13 -2.37 -5.03 5.96
N GLY A 14 -1.51 -4.03 6.20
CA GLY A 14 -1.62 -2.72 5.54
C GLY A 14 -1.56 -2.84 4.02
N GLU A 15 -0.58 -3.57 3.48
CA GLU A 15 -0.44 -3.81 2.04
C GLU A 15 -1.70 -4.44 1.43
N LYS A 16 -2.21 -5.51 2.06
CA LYS A 16 -3.44 -6.17 1.62
C LYS A 16 -4.66 -5.25 1.67
N THR A 17 -4.77 -4.43 2.72
CA THR A 17 -5.87 -3.48 2.84
C THR A 17 -5.83 -2.42 1.74
N VAL A 18 -4.66 -1.84 1.44
CA VAL A 18 -4.53 -0.88 0.32
C VAL A 18 -4.86 -1.54 -1.01
N ALA A 19 -4.37 -2.76 -1.25
CA ALA A 19 -4.68 -3.49 -2.48
C ALA A 19 -6.19 -3.71 -2.65
N LEU A 20 -6.89 -4.10 -1.59
CA LEU A 20 -8.36 -4.25 -1.60
C LEU A 20 -9.08 -2.93 -1.89
N ILE A 21 -8.59 -1.81 -1.35
CA ILE A 21 -9.15 -0.48 -1.64
C ILE A 21 -8.98 -0.16 -3.12
N PHE A 22 -7.82 -0.39 -3.72
CA PHE A 22 -7.60 -0.15 -5.15
C PHE A 22 -8.51 -1.04 -6.01
N SER A 23 -8.64 -2.32 -5.67
CA SER A 23 -9.56 -3.22 -6.38
C SER A 23 -11.03 -2.79 -6.28
N LYS A 24 -11.44 -2.19 -5.16
CA LYS A 24 -12.80 -1.62 -5.01
C LYS A 24 -13.08 -0.51 -6.04
N TYR A 25 -12.05 0.22 -6.47
CA TYR A 25 -12.15 1.24 -7.52
C TYR A 25 -11.81 0.70 -8.92
N SER A 26 -11.77 -0.62 -9.10
CA SER A 26 -11.38 -1.29 -10.34
C SER A 26 -9.94 -0.96 -10.80
N TRP A 27 -9.06 -0.55 -9.89
CA TRP A 27 -7.64 -0.32 -10.19
C TRP A 27 -6.81 -1.58 -10.01
N SER A 28 -5.66 -1.68 -10.70
CA SER A 28 -4.73 -2.78 -10.44
C SER A 28 -4.01 -2.58 -9.10
N ALA A 29 -3.57 -3.67 -8.48
CA ALA A 29 -2.92 -3.64 -7.18
C ALA A 29 -1.87 -4.75 -7.06
N ASP A 30 -0.83 -4.66 -7.88
CA ASP A 30 0.22 -5.68 -7.95
C ASP A 30 1.17 -5.50 -6.76
N LEU A 31 1.21 -6.49 -5.86
CA LEU A 31 2.12 -6.49 -4.70
C LEU A 31 3.56 -6.72 -5.16
N ILE A 32 4.45 -5.81 -4.80
CA ILE A 32 5.87 -5.88 -5.12
C ILE A 32 6.59 -6.50 -3.92
N LYS A 33 7.22 -7.65 -4.11
CA LYS A 33 8.12 -8.23 -3.11
C LYS A 33 9.53 -7.74 -3.39
N SER A 34 9.92 -6.62 -2.79
CA SER A 34 11.21 -6.00 -3.02
C SER A 34 11.75 -5.26 -1.79
N ASP A 35 13.06 -5.29 -1.60
CA ASP A 35 13.75 -4.51 -0.57
C ASP A 35 13.94 -3.03 -0.96
N PHE A 36 13.53 -2.63 -2.17
CA PHE A 36 13.72 -1.26 -2.70
C PHE A 36 12.66 -0.25 -2.22
N GLY A 37 11.73 -0.66 -1.35
CA GLY A 37 10.84 0.22 -0.60
C GLY A 37 9.53 0.60 -1.28
N GLU A 38 9.19 0.00 -2.42
CA GLU A 38 7.88 0.10 -3.06
C GLU A 38 7.09 -1.18 -2.78
N ASP A 39 5.85 -1.04 -2.33
CA ASP A 39 5.04 -2.18 -1.88
C ASP A 39 3.95 -2.55 -2.91
N ILE A 40 3.43 -1.56 -3.66
CA ILE A 40 2.34 -1.77 -4.63
C ILE A 40 2.59 -1.00 -5.93
N SER A 41 2.32 -1.66 -7.05
CA SER A 41 2.23 -1.07 -8.40
C SER A 41 0.76 -1.02 -8.83
N CYS A 42 0.29 0.16 -9.26
CA CYS A 42 -1.11 0.43 -9.56
C CYS A 42 -1.28 1.12 -10.92
N THR A 43 -2.12 0.55 -11.77
CA THR A 43 -2.66 1.18 -12.97
C THR A 43 -4.09 1.63 -12.68
N VAL A 44 -4.40 2.89 -12.99
CA VAL A 44 -5.72 3.48 -12.79
C VAL A 44 -6.62 3.14 -13.98
N PHE A 45 -7.86 2.76 -13.67
CA PHE A 45 -8.92 2.55 -14.64
C PHE A 45 -10.06 3.54 -14.35
N ILE A 46 -10.67 4.06 -15.42
CA ILE A 46 -11.86 4.92 -15.37
C ILE A 46 -12.87 4.27 -16.32
N ASP A 47 -14.09 4.03 -15.84
CA ASP A 47 -15.15 3.35 -16.60
C ASP A 47 -14.68 2.03 -17.23
N ASN A 48 -13.97 1.22 -16.44
CA ASN A 48 -13.32 -0.05 -16.85
C ASN A 48 -12.32 0.08 -18.01
N SER A 49 -11.94 1.29 -18.40
CA SER A 49 -10.94 1.56 -19.43
C SER A 49 -9.60 1.86 -18.78
N ARG A 50 -8.55 1.19 -19.27
CA ARG A 50 -7.18 1.42 -18.82
C ARG A 50 -6.76 2.84 -19.17
N THR A 51 -6.24 3.57 -18.20
CA THR A 51 -5.67 4.90 -18.41
C THR A 51 -4.14 4.86 -18.52
N TYR A 52 -3.54 5.98 -18.90
CA TYR A 52 -2.08 6.18 -18.82
C TYR A 52 -1.60 6.51 -17.41
N TYR A 53 -2.51 6.69 -16.44
CA TYR A 53 -2.15 6.97 -15.06
C TYR A 53 -1.68 5.71 -14.37
N TYR A 54 -0.42 5.75 -13.95
CA TYR A 54 0.28 4.68 -13.29
C TYR A 54 1.06 5.25 -12.10
N PHE A 55 1.07 4.52 -10.98
CA PHE A 55 1.92 4.87 -9.85
C PHE A 55 2.41 3.65 -9.10
N ARG A 56 3.50 3.85 -8.36
CA ARG A 56 3.97 2.96 -7.33
C ARG A 56 3.84 3.65 -5.99
N CYS A 57 3.48 2.90 -4.96
CA CYS A 57 3.41 3.45 -3.62
C CYS A 57 4.06 2.52 -2.59
N GLN A 58 4.56 3.17 -1.54
CA GLN A 58 4.90 2.53 -0.29
C GLN A 58 3.70 2.63 0.65
N VAL A 59 3.45 1.56 1.39
CA VAL A 59 2.41 1.42 2.40
C VAL A 59 3.06 1.47 3.78
N LYS A 60 2.55 2.34 4.64
CA LYS A 60 2.96 2.41 6.04
C LYS A 60 1.74 2.25 6.95
N SER A 61 1.80 1.24 7.80
CA SER A 61 0.87 1.04 8.91
C SER A 61 1.38 1.79 10.12
N THR A 62 0.62 2.75 10.63
CA THR A 62 1.06 3.57 11.76
C THR A 62 -0.08 3.97 12.69
N LYS A 63 0.27 4.42 13.90
CA LYS A 63 -0.69 4.98 14.86
C LYS A 63 -0.96 6.44 14.53
N LYS A 64 -2.14 6.93 14.91
CA LYS A 64 -2.61 8.30 14.65
C LYS A 64 -1.61 9.41 15.00
N ASP A 65 -0.78 9.22 16.01
CA ASP A 65 0.16 10.25 16.51
C ASP A 65 1.60 10.08 15.99
N SER A 66 1.79 9.28 14.94
CA SER A 66 3.11 8.96 14.43
C SER A 66 3.75 10.12 13.66
N LYS A 67 5.02 10.41 13.97
CA LYS A 67 5.84 11.42 13.25
C LYS A 67 6.02 11.10 11.76
N TYR A 68 5.76 9.86 11.34
CA TYR A 68 5.86 9.42 9.94
C TYR A 68 4.79 10.03 9.02
N ILE A 69 3.71 10.59 9.58
CA ILE A 69 2.61 11.20 8.81
C ILE A 69 3.08 12.44 8.00
N ARG A 70 4.24 13.03 8.34
CA ARG A 70 4.68 14.33 7.80
C ARG A 70 5.76 14.30 6.70
N ARG A 71 6.19 13.15 6.19
CA ARG A 71 7.20 13.09 5.12
C ARG A 71 6.83 12.11 4.00
N LEU A 72 6.57 12.65 2.80
CA LEU A 72 6.64 12.04 1.44
C LEU A 72 5.51 11.10 0.94
N LYS A 73 5.52 10.97 -0.40
CA LYS A 73 4.58 10.35 -1.37
C LYS A 73 4.22 8.88 -1.08
N MET A 74 3.44 8.61 -0.04
CA MET A 74 3.06 7.24 0.33
C MET A 74 1.62 7.15 0.82
N VAL A 75 1.03 5.95 0.71
CA VAL A 75 -0.30 5.66 1.24
C VAL A 75 -0.15 5.27 2.70
N ILE A 76 -0.77 6.05 3.59
CA ILE A 76 -0.70 5.82 5.04
C ILE A 76 -2.02 5.24 5.51
N LEU A 77 -1.97 4.05 6.09
CA LEU A 77 -3.09 3.49 6.84
C LEU A 77 -2.89 3.79 8.32
N VAL A 78 -3.79 4.61 8.85
CA VAL A 78 -3.84 4.94 10.28
C VAL A 78 -4.83 4.00 10.93
N PHE A 79 -4.34 3.16 11.84
CA PHE A 79 -5.18 2.36 12.71
C PHE A 79 -5.46 3.15 14.00
N PRO A 80 -6.69 3.06 14.57
CA PRO A 80 -7.03 3.71 15.83
C PRO A 80 -6.14 3.26 16.99
#